data_AF-A0AAW2PQE7-F1
#
_entry.id   AF-A0AAW2PQE7-F1
#
_cell.length_a   1.000
_cell.length_b   1.000
_cell.length_c   1.000
_cell.angle_alpha   90.00
_cell.angle_beta   90.00
_cell.angle_gamma   90.00
#
_symmetry.space_group_name_H-M   'P 1'
#
loop_
_entity.id
_entity.type
_entity.pdbx_description
1 polymer ?
#
loop_
_entity_poly.entity_id
_entity_poly.type
_entity_poly.pdbx_seq_one_letter_code
_entity_poly.pdbx_strand_id
1 'polypeptide(L)'
;MTFLGLLRQPKWGHLKDLHAAIKLCEPALVAVNSPHYIKLGPKQEAHVYNYNGSKCSAFLANIDEHNSATVKFRNQAYTLPPWSVSILPDCRNTAFNTAK
;
A
#
# COMPACT_ATOMS: atom_id res chain seq x y z
N MET A 1 24.88 33.89 11.74
CA MET A 1 25.49 32.54 11.69
C MET A 1 24.36 31.54 11.54
N THR A 2 24.25 30.95 10.35
CA THR A 2 23.18 30.05 9.89
C THR A 2 23.29 28.67 10.50
N PHE A 3 22.21 28.12 11.07
CA PHE A 3 22.07 26.67 11.24
C PHE A 3 20.92 26.19 10.35
N LEU A 4 21.29 25.52 9.26
CA LEU A 4 20.42 25.04 8.19
C LEU A 4 19.41 24.00 8.70
N GLY A 5 18.17 24.12 8.21
CA GLY A 5 17.14 23.09 8.25
C GLY A 5 17.55 21.84 7.48
N LEU A 6 18.38 21.01 8.12
CA LEU A 6 18.80 19.72 7.59
C LEU A 6 17.66 18.70 7.81
N LEU A 7 16.98 18.37 6.71
CA LEU A 7 16.05 17.26 6.60
C LEU A 7 16.72 15.96 7.06
N ARG A 8 16.21 15.38 8.14
CA ARG A 8 16.68 14.12 8.72
C ARG A 8 16.21 12.94 7.85
N GLN A 9 16.97 12.64 6.80
CA GLN A 9 16.78 11.43 5.99
C GLN A 9 17.23 10.19 6.78
N PRO A 10 16.60 9.02 6.58
CA PRO A 10 15.74 8.61 5.45
C PRO A 10 14.23 8.80 5.67
N LYS A 11 13.78 9.15 6.88
CA LYS A 11 12.34 9.15 7.26
C LYS A 11 11.47 10.15 6.47
N TRP A 12 12.00 11.32 6.15
CA TRP A 12 11.20 12.37 5.49
C TRP A 12 10.85 12.06 4.03
N GLY A 13 11.76 11.44 3.28
CA GLY A 13 11.51 11.04 1.89
C GLY A 13 10.47 9.93 1.81
N HIS A 14 10.64 8.89 2.63
CA HIS A 14 9.73 7.74 2.69
C HIS A 14 8.30 8.13 3.08
N LEU A 15 8.15 9.05 4.04
CA LEU A 15 6.84 9.61 4.42
C LEU A 15 6.20 10.47 3.33
N LYS A 16 7.00 11.15 2.50
CA LYS A 16 6.51 11.95 1.37
C LYS A 16 5.99 11.05 0.26
N ASP A 17 6.70 9.97 -0.05
CA ASP A 17 6.30 9.00 -1.08
C ASP A 17 5.07 8.19 -0.63
N LEU A 18 5.00 7.83 0.65
CA LEU A 18 3.80 7.25 1.24
C LEU A 18 2.59 8.21 1.13
N HIS A 19 2.74 9.48 1.49
CA HIS A 19 1.67 10.46 1.35
C HIS A 19 1.24 10.66 -0.11
N ALA A 20 2.19 10.64 -1.05
CA ALA A 20 1.88 10.72 -2.48
C ALA A 20 1.06 9.50 -2.94
N ALA A 21 1.43 8.29 -2.52
CA ALA A 21 0.69 7.07 -2.82
C ALA A 21 -0.72 7.08 -2.21
N ILE A 22 -0.87 7.54 -0.97
CA ILE A 22 -2.18 7.67 -0.31
C ILE A 22 -3.04 8.72 -1.01
N LYS A 23 -2.45 9.84 -1.45
CA LYS A 23 -3.18 10.88 -2.19
C LYS A 23 -3.72 10.37 -3.53
N LEU A 24 -3.00 9.46 -4.20
CA LEU A 24 -3.53 8.77 -5.39
C LEU A 24 -4.72 7.86 -5.04
N CYS A 25 -4.73 7.27 -3.84
CA CYS A 25 -5.83 6.44 -3.37
C CYS A 25 -7.03 7.23 -2.80
N GLU A 26 -6.85 8.51 -2.45
CA GLU A 26 -7.86 9.40 -1.85
C GLU A 26 -9.22 9.34 -2.55
N PRO A 27 -9.32 9.39 -3.91
CA PRO A 27 -10.60 9.38 -4.58
C PRO A 27 -11.40 8.09 -4.40
N ALA A 28 -10.73 6.94 -4.20
CA ALA A 28 -11.37 5.66 -3.95
C ALA A 28 -11.67 5.46 -2.45
N LEU A 29 -10.79 5.96 -1.58
CA LEU A 29 -10.94 5.93 -0.12
C LEU A 29 -12.14 6.76 0.35
N VAL A 30 -12.31 7.98 -0.18
CA VAL A 30 -13.40 8.89 0.21
C VAL A 30 -14.74 8.44 -0.37
N ALA A 31 -14.73 7.69 -1.48
CA ALA A 31 -15.94 7.26 -2.15
C ALA A 31 -16.59 6.02 -1.50
N VAL A 32 -15.87 5.29 -0.63
CA VAL A 32 -16.31 4.02 -0.07
C VAL A 32 -16.28 4.09 1.47
N ASN A 33 -17.39 3.74 2.11
CA ASN A 33 -17.48 3.77 3.58
C ASN A 33 -16.66 2.66 4.27
N SER A 34 -16.49 1.50 3.63
CA SER A 34 -15.76 0.36 4.20
C SER A 34 -14.97 -0.41 3.13
N PRO A 35 -13.70 -0.77 3.37
CA PRO A 35 -12.95 -1.63 2.46
C PRO A 35 -13.55 -3.02 2.38
N HIS A 36 -13.45 -3.63 1.20
CA HIS A 36 -13.69 -5.06 1.04
C HIS A 36 -12.44 -5.83 1.49
N TYR A 37 -12.56 -6.55 2.60
CA TYR A 37 -11.52 -7.44 3.11
C TYR A 37 -11.45 -8.73 2.29
N ILE A 38 -10.25 -9.15 1.91
CA ILE A 38 -9.97 -10.40 1.21
C ILE A 38 -8.79 -11.07 1.89
N LYS A 39 -9.00 -12.30 2.34
CA LYS A 39 -7.92 -13.12 2.86
C LYS A 39 -7.17 -13.77 1.70
N LEU A 40 -5.90 -13.40 1.54
CA LEU A 40 -5.03 -13.93 0.46
C LEU A 40 -4.18 -15.12 0.91
N GLY A 41 -3.99 -15.27 2.22
CA GLY A 41 -3.23 -16.35 2.82
C GLY A 41 -3.45 -16.45 4.32
N PRO A 42 -2.68 -17.29 5.04
CA PRO A 42 -2.78 -17.41 6.48
C PRO A 42 -2.43 -16.12 7.22
N LYS A 43 -1.48 -15.34 6.69
CA LYS A 43 -1.01 -14.06 7.25
C LYS A 43 -0.97 -12.94 6.21
N GLN A 44 -1.65 -13.13 5.08
CA GLN A 44 -1.69 -12.15 4.00
C GLN A 44 -3.12 -11.70 3.75
N GLU A 45 -3.28 -10.40 3.65
CA GLU A 45 -4.58 -9.74 3.60
C GLU A 45 -4.62 -8.71 2.49
N ALA A 46 -5.80 -8.47 1.95
CA ALA A 46 -6.06 -7.44 0.96
C ALA A 46 -7.26 -6.61 1.40
N HIS A 47 -7.09 -5.30 1.42
CA HIS A 47 -8.16 -4.34 1.59
C HIS A 47 -8.39 -3.61 0.27
N VAL A 48 -9.56 -3.82 -0.33
CA VAL A 48 -9.90 -3.25 -1.64
C VAL A 48 -10.97 -2.19 -1.46
N TYR A 49 -10.66 -0.97 -1.89
CA TYR A 49 -11.58 0.15 -2.00
C TYR A 49 -11.97 0.30 -3.46
N ASN A 50 -13.18 -0.10 -3.81
CA ASN A 50 -13.68 0.02 -5.18
C ASN A 50 -15.03 0.73 -5.16
N TYR A 51 -15.09 1.89 -5.81
CA TYR A 51 -16.33 2.63 -6.00
C TYR A 51 -16.84 2.49 -7.43
N ASN A 52 -17.92 1.74 -7.60
CA ASN A 52 -18.66 1.60 -8.86
C ASN A 52 -17.79 1.21 -10.08
N GLY A 53 -16.65 0.54 -9.85
CA GLY A 53 -15.72 0.13 -10.91
C GLY A 53 -14.86 1.24 -11.52
N SER A 54 -15.12 2.51 -11.18
CA SER A 54 -14.43 3.68 -11.77
C SER A 54 -13.17 4.10 -11.01
N LYS A 55 -13.14 3.87 -9.69
CA LYS A 55 -12.02 4.22 -8.80
C LYS A 55 -11.71 3.03 -7.93
N CYS A 56 -10.50 2.47 -8.03
CA CYS A 56 -10.11 1.27 -7.33
C CYS A 56 -8.72 1.39 -6.72
N SER A 57 -8.64 1.33 -5.39
CA SER A 57 -7.38 1.23 -4.65
C SER A 57 -7.32 -0.06 -3.85
N ALA A 58 -6.16 -0.70 -3.77
CA ALA A 58 -5.95 -1.90 -2.98
C ALA A 58 -4.71 -1.78 -2.08
N PHE A 59 -4.80 -2.37 -0.90
CA PHE A 59 -3.71 -2.48 0.05
C PHE A 59 -3.47 -3.96 0.32
N LEU A 60 -2.29 -4.46 -0.03
CA LEU A 60 -1.89 -5.85 0.18
C LEU A 60 -0.92 -5.91 1.35
N ALA A 61 -1.32 -6.52 2.46
CA ALA A 61 -0.52 -6.61 3.67
C ALA A 61 0.02 -8.02 3.87
N ASN A 62 1.27 -8.12 4.30
CA ASN A 62 1.87 -9.34 4.84
C ASN A 62 2.23 -9.10 6.30
N ILE A 63 1.51 -9.79 7.18
CA ILE A 63 1.63 -9.71 8.64
C ILE A 63 2.68 -10.73 9.14
N ASP A 64 3.24 -11.56 8.26
CA ASP A 64 4.35 -12.43 8.63
C ASP A 64 5.62 -11.62 8.90
N GLU A 65 6.14 -11.67 10.12
CA GLU A 65 7.33 -10.92 10.55
C GLU A 65 8.65 -11.46 9.98
N HIS A 66 8.66 -12.68 9.45
CA HIS A 66 9.88 -13.37 9.06
C HIS A 66 9.91 -13.79 7.59
N ASN A 67 8.76 -14.14 7.02
CA ASN A 67 8.68 -14.73 5.70
C ASN A 67 8.06 -13.78 4.67
N SER A 68 8.71 -13.68 3.53
CA SER A 68 8.10 -13.11 2.33
C SER A 68 7.04 -14.05 1.77
N ALA A 69 5.92 -13.52 1.31
CA ALA A 69 4.86 -14.31 0.70
C ALA A 69 4.53 -13.80 -0.69
N THR A 70 4.27 -14.71 -1.63
CA THR A 70 3.76 -14.36 -2.95
C THR A 70 2.27 -14.63 -3.00
N VAL A 71 1.48 -13.57 -3.15
CA VAL A 71 0.02 -13.64 -3.22
C VAL A 71 -0.48 -13.37 -4.63
N LYS A 72 -1.57 -14.03 -5.01
CA LYS A 72 -2.27 -13.74 -6.27
C LYS A 72 -3.43 -12.79 -6.00
N PHE A 73 -3.39 -11.61 -6.60
CA PHE A 73 -4.45 -10.62 -6.53
C PHE A 73 -4.80 -10.14 -7.94
N ARG A 74 -6.08 -10.18 -8.31
CA ARG A 74 -6.57 -9.78 -9.65
C ARG A 74 -5.76 -10.37 -10.82
N ASN A 75 -5.48 -11.67 -10.74
CA ASN A 75 -4.72 -12.42 -11.75
C ASN A 75 -3.25 -11.99 -11.94
N GLN A 76 -2.70 -11.22 -11.00
CA GLN A 76 -1.29 -10.87 -10.91
C GLN A 76 -0.67 -11.41 -9.62
N ALA A 77 0.60 -11.77 -9.67
CA ALA A 77 1.35 -12.21 -8.51
C ALA A 77 2.12 -11.03 -7.90
N TYR A 78 2.02 -10.87 -6.58
CA TYR A 78 2.72 -9.83 -5.82
C TYR A 78 3.56 -10.48 -4.74
N THR A 79 4.85 -10.19 -4.72
CA THR A 79 5.75 -10.62 -3.66
C THR A 79 5.77 -9.55 -2.57
N LEU A 80 5.26 -9.92 -1.39
CA LEU A 80 5.20 -9.07 -0.22
C LEU A 80 6.34 -9.47 0.74
N PRO A 81 7.28 -8.55 1.03
CA PRO A 81 8.26 -8.74 2.10
C PRO A 81 7.61 -9.02 3.46
N PRO A 82 8.34 -9.55 4.44
CA PRO A 82 7.85 -9.65 5.80
C PRO A 82 7.46 -8.27 6.36
N TRP A 83 6.42 -8.24 7.19
CA TRP A 83 5.89 -7.04 7.85
C TRP A 83 5.76 -5.82 6.91
N SER A 84 5.06 -6.01 5.79
CA SER A 84 4.98 -5.00 4.73
C SER A 84 3.57 -4.79 4.20
N VAL A 85 3.34 -3.59 3.67
CA VAL A 85 2.10 -3.23 2.97
C VAL A 85 2.46 -2.69 1.59
N SER A 86 1.89 -3.28 0.55
CA SER A 86 1.93 -2.75 -0.82
C SER A 86 0.67 -1.96 -1.12
N ILE A 87 0.84 -0.76 -1.65
CA ILE A 87 -0.25 0.17 -2.01
C ILE A 87 -0.39 0.16 -3.53
N LEU A 88 -1.61 -0.13 -3.99
CA LEU A 88 -1.98 -0.19 -5.40
C LEU A 88 -3.09 0.82 -5.66
N PRO A 89 -2.80 2.04 -6.16
CA PRO A 89 -3.81 3.08 -6.37
C PRO A 89 -4.80 2.77 -7.50
N ASP A 90 -4.45 1.82 -8.38
CA ASP A 90 -5.31 1.34 -9.48
C ASP A 90 -5.71 -0.14 -9.31
N CYS A 91 -5.49 -0.72 -8.11
CA CYS A 91 -5.67 -2.15 -7.84
C CYS A 91 -4.85 -3.10 -8.76
N ARG A 92 -3.84 -2.58 -9.47
CA ARG A 92 -3.08 -3.33 -10.48
C ARG A 92 -1.57 -3.06 -10.47
N ASN A 93 -1.14 -1.82 -10.24
CA ASN A 93 0.28 -1.50 -10.16
C ASN A 93 0.63 -1.12 -8.72
N THR A 94 1.73 -1.67 -8.20
CA THR A 94 2.27 -1.26 -6.90
C THR A 94 2.94 0.10 -7.05
N ALA A 95 2.33 1.14 -6.48
CA ALA A 95 2.94 2.47 -6.45
C ALA A 95 3.94 2.59 -5.30
N PHE A 96 3.71 1.89 -4.19
CA PHE A 96 4.56 1.97 -3.01
C PHE A 96 4.53 0.65 -2.22
N ASN A 97 5.64 0.33 -1.56
CA ASN A 97 5.71 -0.75 -0.58
C ASN A 97 6.48 -0.25 0.65
N THR A 98 5.96 -0.50 1.85
CA THR A 98 6.51 0.04 3.09
C THR A 98 7.85 -0.58 3.52
N ALA A 99 8.21 -1.74 2.97
CA ALA A 99 9.46 -2.44 3.26
C ALA A 99 10.52 -2.28 2.15
N LYS A 100 10.25 -1.43 1.14
CA LYS A 100 11.19 -1.05 0.08
C LYS A 100 11.64 0.40 0.23
#